data_AF-A0A1F7V7Y2-F1
#
_entry.id   AF-A0A1F7V7Y2-F1
#
_cell.length_a   1.000
_cell.length_b   1.000
_cell.length_c   1.000
_cell.angle_alpha   90.00
_cell.angle_beta   90.00
_cell.angle_gamma   90.00
#
_symmetry.space_group_name_H-M   'P 1'
#
loop_
_entity.id
_entity.type
_entity.pdbx_description
1 polymer ?
#
loop_
_entity_poly.entity_id
_entity_poly.type
_entity_poly.pdbx_seq_one_letter_code
_entity_poly.pdbx_strand_id
1 'polypeptide(L)'
;MVKSDALAFKVGLTDLQVKAIANFETYGASTATVKLGSGERRALVRDYLETVGRPDFVWDDIQRLTTGEKPVKRNLAKEVAQAGVALNAFKKMTGHAPNFKDKAEDIAWNTMLYRIRFPRDLKLEQQGILEYQKIFKGTPTTPSQWAIVRALGYALK
;
A
#
# COMPACT_ATOMS: atom_id res chain seq x y z
N MET A 1 -4.35 7.99 -16.27
CA MET A 1 -3.15 8.87 -16.25
C MET A 1 -3.07 9.48 -14.87
N VAL A 2 -1.89 9.85 -14.35
CA VAL A 2 -1.74 10.40 -12.98
C VAL A 2 -2.76 11.50 -12.65
N LYS A 3 -3.06 12.41 -13.60
CA LYS A 3 -4.09 13.45 -13.45
C LYS A 3 -5.48 12.88 -13.16
N SER A 4 -5.89 11.80 -13.84
CA SER A 4 -7.19 11.16 -13.60
C SER A 4 -7.28 10.53 -12.21
N ASP A 5 -6.20 9.91 -11.75
CA ASP A 5 -6.14 9.29 -10.42
C ASP A 5 -6.17 10.38 -9.32
N ALA A 6 -5.40 11.45 -9.49
CA ALA A 6 -5.40 12.60 -8.58
C ALA A 6 -6.79 13.26 -8.49
N LEU A 7 -7.47 13.46 -9.62
CA LEU A 7 -8.84 13.97 -9.66
C LEU A 7 -9.83 13.01 -8.96
N ALA A 8 -9.75 11.71 -9.24
CA ALA A 8 -10.61 10.70 -8.61
C ALA A 8 -10.47 10.69 -7.08
N PHE A 9 -9.25 10.92 -6.58
CA PHE A 9 -8.96 10.95 -5.14
C PHE A 9 -9.00 12.35 -4.52
N LYS A 10 -9.40 13.37 -5.29
CA LYS A 10 -9.49 14.78 -4.88
C LYS A 10 -8.17 15.35 -4.34
N VAL A 11 -7.06 14.96 -4.97
CA VAL A 11 -5.71 15.44 -4.65
C VAL A 11 -5.31 16.52 -5.66
N GLY A 12 -5.08 17.74 -5.18
CA GLY A 12 -4.57 18.83 -6.01
C GLY A 12 -3.09 18.66 -6.29
N LEU A 13 -2.72 18.30 -7.52
CA LEU A 13 -1.34 18.24 -7.99
C LEU A 13 -1.04 19.37 -8.96
N THR A 14 0.13 19.96 -8.84
CA THR A 14 0.69 20.91 -9.83
C THR A 14 1.14 20.17 -11.09
N ASP A 15 1.25 20.88 -12.22
CA ASP A 15 1.78 20.29 -13.45
C ASP A 15 3.22 19.78 -13.29
N LEU A 16 4.03 20.45 -12.46
CA LEU A 16 5.38 19.99 -12.14
C LEU A 16 5.37 18.64 -11.41
N GLN A 17 4.48 18.47 -10.43
CA GLN A 17 4.32 17.20 -9.72
C GLN A 17 3.82 16.09 -10.66
N VAL A 18 2.86 16.40 -11.53
CA VAL A 18 2.38 15.42 -12.52
C VAL A 18 3.52 14.94 -13.43
N LYS A 19 4.37 15.86 -13.91
CA LYS A 19 5.55 15.50 -14.72
C LYS A 19 6.54 14.65 -13.93
N ALA A 20 6.83 15.02 -12.69
CA ALA A 20 7.74 14.27 -11.83
C ALA A 20 7.22 12.84 -11.55
N ILE A 21 5.91 12.69 -11.32
CA ILE A 21 5.28 11.37 -11.16
C ILE A 21 5.33 10.56 -12.44
N ALA A 22 5.06 11.14 -13.61
CA ALA A 22 5.18 10.44 -14.89
C ALA A 22 6.62 9.94 -15.14
N ASN A 23 7.62 10.75 -14.80
CA ASN A 23 9.03 10.35 -14.87
C ASN A 23 9.32 9.19 -13.91
N PHE A 24 8.82 9.27 -12.66
CA PHE A 24 8.96 8.18 -11.69
C PHE A 24 8.30 6.89 -12.19
N GLU A 25 7.07 6.94 -12.69
CA GLU A 25 6.37 5.75 -13.23
C GLU A 25 7.16 5.09 -14.37
N THR A 26 7.83 5.91 -15.18
CA THR A 26 8.64 5.44 -16.31
C THR A 26 9.94 4.80 -15.84
N TYR A 27 10.70 5.47 -14.98
CA TYR A 27 12.10 5.12 -14.71
C TYR A 27 12.38 4.55 -13.31
N GLY A 28 11.52 4.83 -12.33
CA GLY A 28 11.87 4.70 -10.92
C GLY A 28 12.86 5.78 -10.46
N ALA A 29 13.25 5.74 -9.19
CA ALA A 29 14.16 6.72 -8.59
C ALA A 29 15.25 6.12 -7.70
N SER A 30 15.12 4.83 -7.35
CA SER A 30 15.99 4.13 -6.40
C SER A 30 16.15 2.67 -6.82
N THR A 31 17.14 1.97 -6.27
CA THR A 31 17.32 0.53 -6.53
C THR A 31 16.06 -0.28 -6.21
N ALA A 32 15.28 0.10 -5.20
CA ALA A 32 14.03 -0.57 -4.86
C ALA A 32 12.93 -0.31 -5.90
N THR A 33 12.77 0.94 -6.35
CA THR A 33 11.69 1.33 -7.27
C THR A 33 12.00 1.02 -8.73
N VAL A 34 13.27 0.91 -9.12
CA VAL A 34 13.71 0.45 -10.44
C VAL A 34 13.40 -1.03 -10.64
N LYS A 35 13.46 -1.85 -9.57
CA LYS A 35 13.10 -3.28 -9.62
C LYS A 35 11.60 -3.51 -9.84
N LEU A 36 10.76 -2.53 -9.54
CA LEU A 36 9.33 -2.59 -9.84
C LEU A 36 9.12 -2.42 -11.35
N GLY A 37 8.12 -3.08 -11.92
CA GLY A 37 7.65 -2.76 -13.27
C GLY A 37 7.00 -1.37 -13.32
N SER A 38 6.88 -0.78 -14.50
CA SER A 38 6.18 0.52 -14.68
C SER A 38 4.74 0.48 -14.17
N GLY A 39 4.03 -0.64 -14.39
CA GLY A 39 2.70 -0.87 -13.85
C GLY A 39 2.66 -0.91 -12.32
N GLU A 40 3.67 -1.50 -11.68
CA GLU A 40 3.78 -1.56 -10.22
C GLU A 40 4.11 -0.20 -9.61
N ARG A 41 4.98 0.59 -10.27
CA ARG A 41 5.26 1.97 -9.89
C ARG A 41 4.03 2.85 -10.00
N ARG A 42 3.26 2.73 -11.08
CA ARG A 42 1.98 3.43 -11.22
C ARG A 42 0.97 3.01 -10.15
N ALA A 43 0.88 1.71 -9.86
CA ALA A 43 0.02 1.22 -8.79
C ALA A 43 0.43 1.79 -7.42
N LEU A 44 1.73 1.93 -7.15
CA LEU A 44 2.25 2.54 -5.93
C LEU A 44 1.85 4.02 -5.81
N VAL A 45 2.02 4.80 -6.88
CA VAL A 45 1.58 6.20 -6.93
C VAL A 45 0.08 6.30 -6.69
N ARG A 46 -0.72 5.51 -7.40
CA ARG A 46 -2.18 5.48 -7.24
C ARG A 46 -2.57 5.14 -5.80
N ASP A 47 -1.93 4.16 -5.19
CA ASP A 47 -2.15 3.76 -3.80
C ASP A 47 -1.79 4.89 -2.83
N TYR A 48 -0.70 5.61 -3.04
CA TYR A 48 -0.31 6.76 -2.21
C TYR A 48 -1.33 7.90 -2.32
N LEU A 49 -1.78 8.23 -3.54
CA LEU A 49 -2.82 9.24 -3.75
C LEU A 49 -4.16 8.83 -3.13
N GLU A 50 -4.48 7.54 -3.12
CA GLU A 50 -5.72 7.05 -2.53
C GLU A 50 -5.67 7.06 -1.00
N THR A 51 -4.59 6.51 -0.43
CA THR A 51 -4.46 6.19 1.01
C THR A 51 -3.87 7.33 1.84
N VAL A 52 -2.94 8.11 1.30
CA VAL A 52 -2.35 9.28 1.95
C VAL A 52 -3.01 10.56 1.43
N GLY A 53 -3.22 10.66 0.11
CA GLY A 53 -4.07 11.69 -0.51
C GLY A 53 -3.67 13.12 -0.18
N ARG A 54 -2.36 13.39 -0.22
CA ARG A 54 -1.78 14.69 0.10
C ARG A 54 -1.37 15.46 -1.17
N PRO A 55 -1.58 16.79 -1.21
CA PRO A 55 -1.19 17.62 -2.35
C PRO A 55 0.32 17.88 -2.41
N ASP A 56 1.02 17.83 -1.28
CA ASP A 56 2.47 17.98 -1.16
C ASP A 56 3.20 16.64 -1.35
N PHE A 57 2.97 15.97 -2.49
CA PHE A 57 3.49 14.62 -2.81
C PHE A 57 4.92 14.37 -2.28
N VAL A 58 5.08 13.44 -1.32
CA VAL A 58 6.35 13.21 -0.60
C VAL A 58 7.06 11.96 -1.13
N TRP A 59 8.19 12.17 -1.79
CA TRP A 59 8.99 11.10 -2.39
C TRP A 59 9.59 10.11 -1.38
N ASP A 60 9.97 10.59 -0.19
CA ASP A 60 10.51 9.71 0.85
C ASP A 60 9.46 8.69 1.33
N ASP A 61 8.18 9.07 1.36
CA ASP A 61 7.10 8.15 1.71
C ASP A 61 6.88 7.12 0.61
N ILE A 62 7.00 7.51 -0.67
CA ILE A 62 6.96 6.57 -1.80
C ILE A 62 8.07 5.53 -1.65
N GLN A 63 9.28 5.94 -1.29
CA GLN A 63 10.40 5.04 -1.06
C GLN A 63 10.08 4.07 0.10
N ARG A 64 9.64 4.59 1.24
CA ARG A 64 9.25 3.79 2.42
C ARG A 64 8.20 2.73 2.10
N LEU A 65 7.18 3.11 1.34
CA LEU A 65 6.11 2.20 0.92
C LEU A 65 6.61 1.08 0.00
N THR A 66 7.78 1.18 -0.61
CA THR A 66 8.39 0.07 -1.38
C THR A 66 9.25 -0.88 -0.55
N THR A 67 9.71 -0.43 0.62
CA THR A 67 10.72 -1.12 1.44
C THR A 67 10.13 -1.75 2.69
N GLY A 68 8.79 -1.88 2.78
CA GLY A 68 8.14 -2.44 3.96
C GLY A 68 8.02 -1.44 5.12
N GLU A 69 8.13 -0.14 4.86
CA GLU A 69 8.06 0.91 5.87
C GLU A 69 6.77 1.73 5.74
N LYS A 70 6.26 2.19 6.89
CA LYS A 70 5.09 3.08 6.93
C LYS A 70 5.46 4.52 6.53
N PRO A 71 4.54 5.27 5.89
CA PRO A 71 4.79 6.66 5.55
C PRO A 71 4.88 7.51 6.83
N VAL A 72 5.70 8.55 6.79
CA VAL A 72 5.84 9.52 7.88
C VAL A 72 4.76 10.59 7.76
N LYS A 73 4.45 11.05 6.54
CA LYS A 73 3.36 12.01 6.35
C LYS A 73 2.03 11.30 6.28
N ARG A 74 1.34 11.38 7.40
CA ARG A 74 0.02 10.79 7.61
C ARG A 74 -1.11 11.71 7.16
N ASN A 75 -2.27 11.10 6.95
CA ASN A 75 -3.54 11.79 6.72
C ASN A 75 -4.63 11.09 7.54
N LEU A 76 -4.89 11.61 8.74
CA LEU A 76 -5.81 11.00 9.69
C LEU A 76 -7.22 10.80 9.12
N ALA A 77 -7.70 11.74 8.29
CA ALA A 77 -9.03 11.61 7.68
C ALA A 77 -9.10 10.38 6.74
N LYS A 78 -8.04 10.13 5.96
CA LYS A 78 -7.95 8.95 5.09
C LYS A 78 -7.77 7.66 5.87
N GLU A 79 -7.02 7.70 6.96
CA GLU A 79 -6.85 6.54 7.85
C GLU A 79 -8.17 6.15 8.50
N VAL A 80 -8.91 7.11 9.07
CA VAL A 80 -10.22 6.88 9.68
C VAL A 80 -11.21 6.32 8.66
N ALA A 81 -11.23 6.87 7.44
CA ALA A 81 -12.12 6.39 6.37
C ALA A 81 -11.86 4.92 5.97
N GLN A 82 -10.63 4.43 6.13
CA GLN A 82 -10.24 3.06 5.76
C GLN A 82 -10.20 2.10 6.96
N ALA A 83 -10.14 2.62 8.19
CA ALA A 83 -9.93 1.86 9.41
C ALA A 83 -10.98 0.77 9.63
N GLY A 84 -12.25 1.02 9.30
CA GLY A 84 -13.31 0.02 9.45
C GLY A 84 -13.09 -1.23 8.58
N VAL A 85 -12.69 -1.02 7.31
CA VAL A 85 -12.39 -2.11 6.38
C VAL A 85 -11.13 -2.86 6.83
N ALA A 86 -10.08 -2.13 7.21
CA ALA A 86 -8.83 -2.72 7.69
C ALA A 86 -9.03 -3.51 8.99
N LEU A 87 -9.83 -3.01 9.93
CA LEU A 87 -10.12 -3.69 11.20
C LEU A 87 -10.91 -4.98 11.00
N ASN A 88 -11.90 -4.97 10.12
CA ASN A 88 -12.67 -6.17 9.79
C ASN A 88 -11.79 -7.23 9.12
N ALA A 89 -10.91 -6.83 8.22
CA ALA A 89 -9.93 -7.72 7.62
C ALA A 89 -8.94 -8.27 8.67
N PHE A 90 -8.39 -7.40 9.52
CA PHE A 90 -7.45 -7.78 10.60
C PHE A 90 -8.06 -8.85 11.51
N LYS A 91 -9.25 -8.60 12.04
CA LYS A 91 -9.96 -9.55 12.90
C LYS A 91 -10.24 -10.89 12.21
N LYS A 92 -10.53 -10.89 10.91
CA LYS A 92 -10.67 -12.14 10.15
C LYS A 92 -9.36 -12.91 10.00
N MET A 93 -8.23 -12.21 9.90
CA MET A 93 -6.91 -12.84 9.81
C MET A 93 -6.42 -13.39 11.15
N THR A 94 -6.64 -12.66 12.25
CA THR A 94 -5.98 -12.94 13.54
C THR A 94 -6.93 -13.33 14.67
N GLY A 95 -8.24 -13.16 14.49
CA GLY A 95 -9.25 -13.40 15.53
C GLY A 95 -9.36 -12.29 16.58
N HIS A 96 -8.58 -11.22 16.51
CA HIS A 96 -8.57 -10.13 17.50
C HIS A 96 -8.28 -8.75 16.88
N ALA A 97 -8.37 -7.69 17.67
CA ALA A 97 -8.01 -6.33 17.24
C ALA A 97 -6.48 -6.13 17.30
N PRO A 98 -5.89 -5.29 16.43
CA PRO A 98 -4.44 -5.14 16.35
C PRO A 98 -3.81 -4.63 17.66
N ASN A 99 -2.72 -5.27 18.06
CA ASN A 99 -1.82 -4.85 19.12
C ASN A 99 -0.63 -4.08 18.54
N PHE A 100 -0.70 -2.75 18.57
CA PHE A 100 0.36 -1.88 18.03
C PHE A 100 1.70 -1.93 18.77
N LYS A 101 1.80 -2.65 19.90
CA LYS A 101 3.09 -2.95 20.54
C LYS A 101 3.80 -4.12 19.89
N ASP A 102 3.06 -5.00 19.22
CA ASP A 102 3.63 -6.03 18.37
C ASP A 102 4.00 -5.42 17.01
N LYS A 103 5.27 -5.55 16.63
CA LYS A 103 5.78 -4.99 15.38
C LYS A 103 5.18 -5.65 14.14
N ALA A 104 4.89 -6.95 14.19
CA ALA A 104 4.27 -7.70 13.11
C ALA A 104 2.83 -7.23 12.89
N GLU A 105 2.09 -7.02 13.97
CA GLU A 105 0.72 -6.50 13.88
C GLU A 105 0.67 -5.03 13.47
N ASP A 106 1.59 -4.18 13.98
CA ASP A 106 1.72 -2.79 13.53
C ASP A 106 1.98 -2.74 12.02
N ILE A 107 2.97 -3.48 11.52
CA ILE A 107 3.25 -3.45 10.08
C ILE A 107 2.15 -4.09 9.24
N ALA A 108 1.47 -5.14 9.73
CA ALA A 108 0.31 -5.72 9.04
C ALA A 108 -0.85 -4.71 8.92
N TRP A 109 -1.17 -4.01 10.01
CA TRP A 109 -2.17 -2.95 10.03
C TRP A 109 -1.84 -1.82 9.05
N ASN A 110 -0.61 -1.29 9.13
CA ASN A 110 -0.16 -0.22 8.25
C ASN A 110 -0.07 -0.69 6.78
N THR A 111 0.24 -1.96 6.54
CA THR A 111 0.22 -2.56 5.20
C THR A 111 -1.16 -2.49 4.59
N MET A 112 -2.21 -2.81 5.36
CA MET A 112 -3.60 -2.71 4.87
C MET A 112 -4.05 -1.26 4.66
N LEU A 113 -3.63 -0.33 5.52
CA LEU A 113 -4.01 1.08 5.40
C LEU A 113 -3.32 1.81 4.24
N TYR A 114 -2.02 1.61 4.06
CA TYR A 114 -1.22 2.35 3.07
C TYR A 114 -0.78 1.53 1.88
N ARG A 115 -1.18 0.26 1.81
CA ARG A 115 -0.81 -0.68 0.75
C ARG A 115 0.71 -0.79 0.60
N ILE A 116 1.39 -0.93 1.74
CA ILE A 116 2.84 -1.11 1.83
C ILE A 116 3.25 -2.32 0.99
N ARG A 117 4.31 -2.15 0.21
CA ARG A 117 4.97 -3.21 -0.57
C ARG A 117 6.25 -3.62 0.15
N PHE A 118 6.66 -4.84 -0.10
CA PHE A 118 7.87 -5.43 0.45
C PHE A 118 8.80 -5.83 -0.70
N PRO A 119 10.11 -5.98 -0.42
CA PRO A 119 11.00 -6.66 -1.36
C PRO A 119 10.41 -8.00 -1.77
N ARG A 120 10.27 -8.21 -3.08
CA ARG A 120 9.52 -9.33 -3.64
C ARG A 120 10.15 -10.68 -3.26
N ASP A 121 9.33 -11.54 -2.67
CA ASP A 121 9.62 -12.94 -2.41
C ASP A 121 8.42 -13.79 -2.85
N LEU A 122 8.64 -14.61 -3.88
CA LEU A 122 7.59 -15.41 -4.50
C LEU A 122 7.00 -16.47 -3.55
N LYS A 123 7.80 -17.00 -2.63
CA LYS A 123 7.34 -18.00 -1.65
C LYS A 123 6.37 -17.34 -0.68
N LEU A 124 6.70 -16.14 -0.24
CA LEU A 124 5.91 -15.34 0.68
C LEU A 124 4.62 -14.82 0.04
N GLU A 125 4.68 -14.39 -1.22
CA GLU A 125 3.50 -14.04 -2.01
C GLU A 125 2.57 -15.24 -2.19
N GLN A 126 3.11 -16.40 -2.57
CA GLN A 126 2.32 -17.62 -2.73
C GLN A 126 1.62 -18.01 -1.43
N GLN A 127 2.35 -17.99 -0.31
CA GLN A 127 1.77 -18.28 1.01
C GLN A 127 0.65 -17.28 1.36
N GLY A 128 0.89 -15.97 1.16
CA GLY A 128 -0.12 -14.95 1.42
C GLY A 128 -1.40 -15.12 0.58
N ILE A 129 -1.26 -15.54 -0.68
CA ILE A 129 -2.41 -15.83 -1.56
C ILE A 129 -3.21 -17.03 -1.04
N LEU A 130 -2.52 -18.11 -0.64
CA LEU A 130 -3.18 -19.31 -0.11
C LEU A 130 -3.94 -19.02 1.19
N GLU A 131 -3.34 -18.27 2.12
CA GLU A 131 -4.01 -17.84 3.35
C GLU A 131 -5.20 -16.92 3.07
N TYR A 132 -5.04 -15.97 2.14
CA TYR A 132 -6.15 -15.11 1.72
C TYR A 132 -7.33 -15.93 1.16
N GLN A 133 -7.06 -16.89 0.27
CA GLN A 133 -8.09 -17.76 -0.30
C GLN A 133 -8.80 -18.59 0.79
N LYS A 134 -8.04 -19.10 1.77
CA LYS A 134 -8.58 -19.88 2.88
C LYS A 134 -9.51 -19.06 3.77
N ILE A 135 -9.14 -17.82 4.10
CA ILE A 135 -9.88 -16.93 5.02
C ILE A 135 -11.05 -16.24 4.32
N PHE A 136 -10.83 -15.72 3.10
CA PHE A 136 -11.78 -14.85 2.39
C PHE A 136 -12.54 -15.56 1.26
N LYS A 137 -12.26 -16.84 0.98
CA LYS A 137 -12.97 -17.68 0.00
C LYS A 137 -13.02 -17.07 -1.42
N GLY A 138 -11.90 -16.56 -1.90
CA GLY A 138 -11.77 -16.00 -3.25
C GLY A 138 -10.34 -15.58 -3.59
N THR A 139 -10.13 -15.07 -4.80
CA THR A 139 -8.84 -14.50 -5.23
C THR A 139 -8.79 -12.99 -5.00
N PRO A 140 -7.62 -12.41 -4.68
CA PRO A 140 -7.47 -10.97 -4.54
C PRO A 140 -7.58 -10.29 -5.92
N THR A 141 -8.51 -9.36 -6.06
CA THR A 141 -8.78 -8.62 -7.31
C THR A 141 -8.64 -7.12 -7.15
N THR A 142 -8.78 -6.60 -5.92
CA THR A 142 -8.64 -5.16 -5.63
C THR A 142 -7.30 -4.84 -4.95
N PRO A 143 -6.80 -3.59 -5.06
CA PRO A 143 -5.59 -3.18 -4.35
C PRO A 143 -5.65 -3.40 -2.83
N SER A 144 -6.83 -3.23 -2.22
CA SER A 144 -7.05 -3.49 -0.79
C SER A 144 -6.90 -4.97 -0.44
N GLN A 145 -7.40 -5.88 -1.28
CA GLN A 145 -7.25 -7.32 -1.08
C GLN A 145 -5.79 -7.77 -1.28
N TRP A 146 -5.08 -7.17 -2.25
CA TRP A 146 -3.65 -7.40 -2.40
C TRP A 146 -2.82 -6.88 -1.22
N ALA A 147 -3.29 -5.85 -0.52
CA ALA A 147 -2.65 -5.40 0.72
C ALA A 147 -2.87 -6.41 1.87
N ILE A 148 -4.04 -7.05 1.95
CA ILE A 148 -4.31 -8.16 2.89
C ILE A 148 -3.37 -9.34 2.61
N VAL A 149 -3.22 -9.73 1.34
CA VAL A 149 -2.27 -10.77 0.91
C VAL A 149 -0.85 -10.43 1.37
N ARG A 150 -0.43 -9.17 1.22
CA ARG A 150 0.88 -8.73 1.69
C ARG A 150 0.99 -8.73 3.21
N ALA A 151 -0.04 -8.36 3.94
CA ALA A 151 -0.05 -8.44 5.40
C ALA A 151 0.09 -9.90 5.88
N LEU A 152 -0.68 -10.84 5.32
CA LEU A 152 -0.57 -12.28 5.61
C LEU A 152 0.81 -12.83 5.21
N GLY A 153 1.24 -12.50 3.99
CA GLY A 153 2.42 -13.08 3.36
C GLY A 153 3.73 -12.44 3.77
N TYR A 154 3.77 -11.26 4.41
CA TYR A 154 5.02 -10.59 4.78
C TYR A 154 5.09 -10.13 6.24
N ALA A 155 3.95 -9.77 6.85
CA ALA A 155 3.92 -9.20 8.19
C ALA A 155 3.57 -10.23 9.28
N LEU A 156 2.50 -11.01 9.10
CA LEU A 156 1.93 -11.90 10.12
C LEU A 156 2.49 -13.34 10.08
N LYS A 157 3.80 -13.49 9.94
CA LYS A 157 4.45 -14.82 9.89
C LYS A 157 4.88 -15.32 11.24
#